data_AF-A0A8H7H3U4-F1
#
_entry.id   AF-A0A8H7H3U4-F1
#
_cell.length_a   1.000
_cell.length_b   1.000
_cell.length_c   1.000
_cell.angle_alpha   90.00
_cell.angle_beta   90.00
_cell.angle_gamma   90.00
#
_symmetry.space_group_name_H-M   'P 1'
#
loop_
_entity.id
_entity.type
_entity.pdbx_description
1 polymer ?
#
loop_
_entity_poly.entity_id
_entity_poly.type
_entity_poly.pdbx_seq_one_letter_code
_entity_poly.pdbx_strand_id
1 'polypeptide(L)'
;MSNLSYQALRFPDVSSLTPEELSEAEKNWVHFQPYLVSKGYQLRPRYRPGWVPSWKLSGANPYDCEDSIDSLPTRVLDAVRIKDDLRVVIKMIIPYDDDEEGEEERNILRYLSSEKCVDDPTNHAVSDIAPSNIMMDVGRLHNGPFNPFIQNFASCRKYMAPLKLRRSNKSVRYYYIDFGYAKWFRYVQRNRMIKGTRARERAPEQVEGQLYDPFMVDVYQLGALIRRDLIPLPLSSISSPPYSEHDPP
;
A
#
# COMPACT_ATOMS: atom_id res chain seq x y z
N MET A 1 16.62 -19.34 -16.29
CA MET A 1 15.87 -18.14 -15.86
C MET A 1 16.43 -16.98 -16.67
N SER A 2 15.64 -16.39 -17.58
CA SER A 2 16.05 -15.19 -18.30
C SER A 2 16.21 -14.05 -17.28
N ASN A 3 17.35 -13.36 -17.32
CA ASN A 3 17.65 -12.25 -16.41
C ASN A 3 16.78 -11.05 -16.82
N LEU A 4 15.71 -10.77 -16.07
CA LEU A 4 15.02 -9.48 -16.15
C LEU A 4 15.99 -8.40 -15.67
N SER A 5 16.20 -7.35 -16.47
CA SER A 5 17.03 -6.23 -16.06
C SER A 5 16.29 -5.36 -15.04
N TYR A 6 17.02 -4.77 -14.08
CA TYR A 6 16.44 -3.81 -13.13
C TYR A 6 15.75 -2.64 -13.84
N GLN A 7 16.26 -2.21 -15.00
CA GLN A 7 15.65 -1.16 -15.81
C GLN A 7 14.24 -1.53 -16.28
N ALA A 8 14.02 -2.78 -16.73
CA ALA A 8 12.71 -3.25 -17.17
C ALA A 8 11.69 -3.34 -16.03
N LEU A 9 12.15 -3.58 -14.79
CA LEU A 9 11.30 -3.57 -13.60
C LEU A 9 10.93 -2.16 -13.12
N ARG A 10 11.75 -1.14 -13.43
CA ARG A 10 11.54 0.23 -12.93
C ARG A 10 10.36 0.92 -13.62
N PHE A 11 10.30 0.84 -14.94
CA PHE A 11 9.30 1.51 -15.77
C PHE A 11 8.62 0.51 -16.71
N PRO A 12 7.93 -0.50 -16.17
CA PRO A 12 7.23 -1.44 -17.02
C PRO A 12 6.04 -0.75 -17.68
N ASP A 13 5.74 -1.16 -18.91
CA ASP A 13 4.49 -0.80 -19.54
C ASP A 13 3.32 -1.40 -18.73
N VAL A 14 2.33 -0.56 -18.43
CA VAL A 14 1.11 -0.90 -17.70
C VAL A 14 -0.08 -1.08 -18.63
N SER A 15 0.10 -0.85 -19.92
CA SER A 15 -0.96 -1.01 -20.90
C SER A 15 -1.28 -2.50 -21.12
N SER A 16 -2.56 -2.81 -21.13
CA SER A 16 -3.13 -4.05 -21.64
C SER A 16 -4.32 -3.67 -22.51
N LEU A 17 -4.43 -4.24 -23.72
CA LEU A 17 -5.49 -3.87 -24.66
C LEU A 17 -6.77 -4.68 -24.41
N THR A 18 -6.62 -5.85 -23.78
CA THR A 18 -7.73 -6.77 -23.49
C THR A 18 -7.58 -7.39 -22.11
N PRO A 19 -8.69 -7.82 -21.48
CA PRO A 19 -8.65 -8.56 -20.22
C PRO A 19 -7.80 -9.84 -20.26
N GLU A 20 -7.63 -10.44 -21.44
CA GLU A 20 -6.84 -11.65 -21.68
C GLU A 20 -5.32 -11.42 -21.69
N GLU A 21 -4.89 -10.18 -21.93
CA GLU A 21 -3.48 -9.83 -22.02
C GLU A 21 -2.96 -9.38 -20.66
N LEU A 22 -1.69 -9.73 -20.40
CA LEU A 22 -0.94 -9.23 -19.26
C LEU A 22 -0.04 -8.10 -19.73
N SER A 23 -0.05 -6.96 -19.02
CA SER A 23 0.92 -5.89 -19.24
C SER A 23 2.34 -6.33 -18.88
N GLU A 24 3.36 -5.55 -19.25
CA GLU A 24 4.74 -5.85 -18.83
C GLU A 24 4.89 -5.83 -17.30
N ALA A 25 4.17 -4.93 -16.62
CA ALA A 25 4.16 -4.88 -15.17
C ALA A 25 3.61 -6.18 -14.57
N GLU A 26 2.58 -6.75 -15.17
CA GLU A 26 1.97 -8.00 -14.73
C GLU A 26 2.85 -9.21 -15.02
N LYS A 27 3.55 -9.22 -16.17
CA LYS A 27 4.52 -10.27 -16.51
C LYS A 27 5.67 -10.33 -15.50
N ASN A 28 6.07 -9.20 -14.92
CA ASN A 28 7.05 -9.19 -13.82
C ASN A 28 6.53 -9.99 -12.61
N TRP A 29 5.26 -9.80 -12.23
CA TRP A 29 4.64 -10.57 -11.15
C TRP A 29 4.53 -12.06 -11.47
N VAL A 30 4.16 -12.42 -12.70
CA VAL A 30 4.17 -13.81 -13.16
C VAL A 30 5.58 -14.42 -13.06
N HIS A 31 6.60 -13.67 -13.44
CA HIS A 31 7.99 -14.12 -13.36
C HIS A 31 8.42 -14.45 -11.92
N PHE A 32 8.07 -13.61 -10.94
CA PHE A 32 8.41 -13.84 -9.53
C PHE A 32 7.50 -14.82 -8.80
N GLN A 33 6.35 -15.18 -9.38
CA GLN A 33 5.34 -16.00 -8.70
C GLN A 33 5.87 -17.36 -8.21
N PRO A 34 6.67 -18.14 -8.98
CA PRO A 34 7.21 -19.42 -8.50
C PRO A 34 8.09 -19.26 -7.25
N TYR A 35 8.89 -18.18 -7.22
CA TYR A 35 9.72 -17.86 -6.07
C TYR A 35 8.85 -17.50 -4.85
N LEU A 36 7.82 -16.68 -5.02
CA LEU A 36 6.91 -16.31 -3.93
C LEU A 36 6.19 -17.53 -3.34
N VAL A 37 5.73 -18.46 -4.19
CA VAL A 37 5.15 -19.73 -3.73
C VAL A 37 6.15 -20.56 -2.93
N SER A 38 7.41 -20.62 -3.38
CA SER A 38 8.48 -21.30 -2.61
C SER A 38 8.73 -20.67 -1.22
N LYS A 39 8.33 -19.41 -1.04
CA LYS A 39 8.37 -18.68 0.24
C LYS A 39 7.05 -18.73 1.01
N GLY A 40 6.04 -19.45 0.51
CA GLY A 40 4.75 -19.62 1.17
C GLY A 40 3.72 -18.53 0.84
N TYR A 41 3.87 -17.81 -0.27
CA TYR A 41 2.95 -16.74 -0.69
C TYR A 41 2.38 -17.01 -2.09
N GLN A 42 1.06 -17.06 -2.18
CA GLN A 42 0.33 -17.36 -3.42
C GLN A 42 -0.30 -16.08 -3.98
N LEU A 43 0.06 -15.72 -5.21
CA LEU A 43 -0.58 -14.62 -5.93
C LEU A 43 -1.96 -15.02 -6.49
N ARG A 44 -2.78 -14.01 -6.82
CA ARG A 44 -4.08 -14.17 -7.52
C ARG A 44 -3.93 -15.00 -8.81
N PRO A 45 -4.97 -15.72 -9.26
CA PRO A 45 -4.92 -16.57 -10.46
C PRO A 45 -4.28 -15.90 -11.68
N ARG A 46 -4.59 -14.62 -11.93
CA ARG A 46 -4.06 -13.81 -13.04
C ARG A 46 -2.53 -13.79 -13.14
N TYR A 47 -1.83 -13.84 -12.01
CA TYR A 47 -0.37 -13.77 -11.96
C TYR A 47 0.30 -15.13 -11.80
N ARG A 48 -0.44 -16.23 -11.99
CA ARG A 48 0.11 -17.60 -11.91
C ARG A 48 0.65 -18.02 -13.29
N PRO A 49 1.79 -18.72 -13.36
CA PRO A 49 2.29 -19.29 -14.61
C PRO A 49 1.23 -20.16 -15.27
N GLY A 50 1.00 -19.94 -16.57
CA GLY A 50 -0.01 -20.67 -17.33
C GLY A 50 -1.45 -20.27 -17.00
N TRP A 51 -1.69 -19.10 -16.42
CA TRP A 51 -3.04 -18.57 -16.16
C TRP A 51 -3.91 -18.65 -17.41
N VAL A 52 -5.11 -19.21 -17.22
CA VAL A 52 -6.20 -19.22 -18.20
C VAL A 52 -7.32 -18.36 -17.62
N PRO A 53 -7.81 -17.34 -18.37
CA PRO A 53 -8.89 -16.49 -17.89
C PRO A 53 -10.13 -17.28 -17.49
N SER A 54 -10.65 -17.00 -16.30
CA SER A 54 -11.76 -17.76 -15.72
C SER A 54 -13.04 -17.70 -16.57
N TRP A 55 -13.28 -16.59 -17.28
CA TRP A 55 -14.41 -16.43 -18.18
C TRP A 55 -14.35 -17.30 -19.44
N LYS A 56 -13.16 -17.73 -19.88
CA LYS A 56 -13.04 -18.65 -21.03
C LYS A 56 -13.57 -20.04 -20.71
N LEU A 57 -13.58 -20.41 -19.42
CA LEU A 57 -14.08 -21.69 -18.95
C LEU A 57 -15.57 -21.62 -18.59
N SER A 58 -16.02 -20.52 -18.01
CA SER A 58 -17.39 -20.35 -17.53
C SER A 58 -18.36 -19.73 -18.55
N GLY A 59 -17.85 -19.06 -19.58
CA GLY A 59 -18.65 -18.24 -20.49
C GLY A 59 -19.14 -16.93 -19.88
N ALA A 60 -18.62 -16.55 -18.70
CA ALA A 60 -18.98 -15.31 -18.03
C ALA A 60 -18.49 -14.07 -18.80
N ASN A 61 -19.03 -12.89 -18.45
CA ASN A 61 -18.48 -11.63 -18.94
C ASN A 61 -17.09 -11.40 -18.30
N PRO A 62 -16.02 -11.12 -19.08
CA PRO A 62 -14.68 -10.85 -18.53
C PRO A 62 -14.70 -9.80 -17.42
N TYR A 63 -15.45 -8.71 -17.60
CA TYR A 63 -15.50 -7.59 -16.65
C TYR A 63 -16.19 -7.94 -15.31
N ASP A 64 -16.84 -9.11 -15.23
CA ASP A 64 -17.40 -9.63 -13.98
C ASP A 64 -16.41 -10.53 -13.19
N CYS A 65 -15.29 -10.90 -13.80
CA CYS A 65 -14.33 -11.84 -13.24
C CYS A 65 -13.20 -11.12 -12.50
N GLU A 66 -12.88 -11.52 -11.26
CA GLU A 66 -11.81 -10.89 -10.48
C GLU A 66 -10.44 -10.94 -11.18
N ASP A 67 -10.16 -12.02 -11.90
CA ASP A 67 -8.91 -12.23 -12.64
C ASP A 67 -8.86 -11.48 -13.99
N SER A 68 -9.86 -10.66 -14.32
CA SER A 68 -9.80 -9.72 -15.45
C SER A 68 -9.20 -8.37 -15.07
N ILE A 69 -9.08 -8.10 -13.76
CA ILE A 69 -8.80 -6.78 -13.24
C ILE A 69 -7.34 -6.70 -12.79
N ASP A 70 -6.50 -6.11 -13.65
CA ASP A 70 -5.25 -5.51 -13.19
C ASP A 70 -5.61 -4.28 -12.37
N SER A 71 -5.15 -4.23 -11.12
CA SER A 71 -5.74 -3.29 -10.17
C SER A 71 -4.78 -2.62 -9.23
N LEU A 72 -3.47 -2.77 -9.43
CA LEU A 72 -2.50 -2.44 -8.40
C LEU A 72 -1.33 -1.60 -8.92
N PRO A 73 -0.68 -0.80 -8.05
CA PRO A 73 0.55 -0.12 -8.42
C PRO A 73 1.57 -1.13 -8.95
N THR A 74 2.38 -0.74 -9.94
CA THR A 74 3.35 -1.62 -10.63
C THR A 74 4.23 -2.46 -9.69
N ARG A 75 4.48 -1.99 -8.47
CA ARG A 75 5.37 -2.60 -7.46
C ARG A 75 4.66 -3.06 -6.19
N VAL A 76 3.33 -3.08 -6.14
CA VAL A 76 2.58 -3.53 -4.95
C VAL A 76 1.50 -4.51 -5.38
N LEU A 77 1.42 -5.69 -4.76
CA LEU A 77 0.44 -6.71 -5.12
C LEU A 77 -0.14 -7.40 -3.88
N ASP A 78 -1.43 -7.72 -3.89
CA ASP A 78 -2.03 -8.58 -2.87
C ASP A 78 -1.66 -10.06 -3.09
N ALA A 79 -1.57 -10.81 -1.99
CA ALA A 79 -1.31 -12.24 -2.00
C ALA A 79 -1.96 -12.93 -0.79
N VAL A 80 -1.94 -14.26 -0.82
CA VAL A 80 -2.37 -15.10 0.31
C VAL A 80 -1.16 -15.84 0.86
N ARG A 81 -0.94 -15.76 2.17
CA ARG A 81 0.05 -16.58 2.86
C ARG A 81 -0.51 -17.99 3.03
N ILE A 82 0.14 -18.97 2.42
CA ILE A 82 -0.36 -20.34 2.23
C ILE A 82 -0.61 -21.05 3.57
N LYS A 83 0.23 -20.79 4.59
CA LYS A 83 0.20 -21.53 5.85
C LYS A 83 -1.07 -21.31 6.69
N ASP A 84 -1.72 -20.16 6.52
CA ASP A 84 -2.82 -19.71 7.39
C ASP A 84 -3.89 -18.89 6.67
N ASP A 85 -3.87 -18.90 5.34
CA ASP A 85 -4.81 -18.16 4.48
C ASP A 85 -4.87 -16.65 4.75
N LEU A 86 -3.80 -16.09 5.35
CA LEU A 86 -3.76 -14.68 5.68
C LEU A 86 -3.53 -13.85 4.42
N ARG A 87 -4.42 -12.88 4.17
CA ARG A 87 -4.22 -11.86 3.13
C ARG A 87 -3.05 -10.96 3.50
N VAL A 88 -2.13 -10.78 2.56
CA VAL A 88 -0.94 -9.95 2.71
C VAL A 88 -0.77 -9.05 1.48
N VAL A 89 0.07 -8.02 1.63
CA VAL A 89 0.50 -7.16 0.54
C VAL A 89 2.00 -7.32 0.37
N ILE A 90 2.44 -7.50 -0.87
CA ILE A 90 3.83 -7.66 -1.26
C ILE A 90 4.25 -6.40 -2.01
N LYS A 91 5.27 -5.70 -1.50
CA LYS A 91 5.93 -4.57 -2.16
C LYS A 91 7.25 -5.05 -2.78
N MET A 92 7.43 -4.79 -4.07
CA MET A 92 8.69 -5.01 -4.77
C MET A 92 9.61 -3.82 -4.55
N ILE A 93 10.76 -4.07 -3.91
CA ILE A 93 11.81 -3.06 -3.72
C ILE A 93 12.82 -3.21 -4.85
N ILE A 94 13.01 -2.14 -5.62
CA ILE A 94 13.92 -2.10 -6.76
C ILE A 94 15.01 -1.08 -6.42
N PRO A 95 16.26 -1.51 -6.15
CA PRO A 95 17.37 -0.61 -5.89
C PRO A 95 17.65 0.31 -7.07
N TYR A 96 18.11 1.54 -6.78
CA TYR A 96 18.66 2.47 -7.76
C TYR A 96 20.20 2.39 -7.79
N ASP A 97 20.82 2.71 -8.92
CA ASP A 97 22.29 2.73 -9.03
C ASP A 97 22.88 4.09 -8.62
N ASP A 98 22.10 5.18 -8.77
CA ASP A 98 22.53 6.55 -8.48
C ASP A 98 22.02 7.10 -7.13
N ASP A 99 21.20 6.35 -6.38
CA ASP A 99 20.81 6.68 -5.01
C ASP A 99 20.50 5.43 -4.17
N GLU A 100 20.48 5.60 -2.85
CA GLU A 100 20.18 4.52 -1.89
C GLU A 100 18.65 4.22 -1.79
N GLU A 101 17.85 4.69 -2.75
CA GLU A 101 16.38 4.51 -2.74
C GLU A 101 16.04 3.02 -2.80
N GLY A 102 15.24 2.57 -1.82
CA GLY A 102 14.91 1.16 -1.61
C GLY A 102 15.95 0.37 -0.81
N GLU A 103 17.24 0.69 -0.87
CA GLU A 103 18.25 0.06 -0.01
C GLU A 103 18.12 0.50 1.44
N GLU A 104 17.94 1.79 1.68
CA GLU A 104 17.66 2.34 3.01
C GLU A 104 16.39 1.73 3.60
N GLU A 105 15.28 1.73 2.84
CA GLU A 105 14.01 1.13 3.27
C GLU A 105 14.20 -0.35 3.64
N ARG A 106 14.91 -1.11 2.80
CA ARG A 106 15.19 -2.53 3.06
C ARG A 106 16.03 -2.71 4.34
N ASN A 107 17.03 -1.87 4.56
CA ASN A 107 17.86 -1.93 5.76
C ASN A 107 17.06 -1.60 7.03
N ILE A 108 16.21 -0.57 6.98
CA ILE A 108 15.29 -0.20 8.05
C ILE A 108 14.33 -1.37 8.34
N LEU A 109 13.65 -1.90 7.33
CA LEU A 109 12.70 -3.00 7.49
C LEU A 109 13.36 -4.25 8.09
N ARG A 110 14.59 -4.59 7.68
CA ARG A 110 15.35 -5.70 8.27
C ARG A 110 15.69 -5.46 9.73
N TYR A 111 16.06 -4.23 10.10
CA TYR A 111 16.36 -3.87 11.47
C TYR A 111 15.11 -3.94 12.36
N LEU A 112 14.01 -3.29 11.94
CA LEU A 112 12.75 -3.28 12.68
C LEU A 112 12.11 -4.67 12.80
N SER A 113 12.33 -5.55 11.82
CA SER A 113 11.86 -6.94 11.86
C SER A 113 12.80 -7.88 12.62
N SER A 114 13.93 -7.40 13.18
CA SER A 114 14.85 -8.24 13.95
C SER A 114 14.29 -8.53 15.34
N GLU A 115 14.71 -9.63 15.96
CA GLU A 115 14.30 -10.03 17.32
C GLU A 115 14.54 -8.94 18.36
N LYS A 116 15.52 -8.05 18.13
CA LYS A 116 15.85 -6.95 19.04
C LYS A 116 14.82 -5.82 19.03
N CYS A 117 14.11 -5.65 17.92
CA CYS A 117 13.30 -4.46 17.67
C CYS A 117 11.82 -4.76 17.47
N VAL A 118 11.45 -6.01 17.16
CA VAL A 118 10.06 -6.39 16.89
C VAL A 118 9.12 -6.08 18.06
N ASP A 119 9.63 -6.13 19.30
CA ASP A 119 8.89 -5.84 20.53
C ASP A 119 9.34 -4.52 21.20
N ASP A 120 10.18 -3.69 20.55
CA ASP A 120 10.65 -2.42 21.10
C ASP A 120 9.76 -1.25 20.67
N PRO A 121 8.93 -0.70 21.57
CA PRO A 121 8.00 0.38 21.24
C PRO A 121 8.69 1.75 21.09
N THR A 122 9.99 1.86 21.37
CA THR A 122 10.67 3.17 21.54
C THR A 122 11.65 3.52 20.42
N ASN A 123 11.88 2.64 19.44
CA ASN A 123 13.06 2.71 18.60
C ASN A 123 12.80 2.86 17.09
N HIS A 124 11.74 3.59 16.72
CA HIS A 124 11.54 3.99 15.32
C HIS A 124 10.70 5.27 15.20
N ALA A 125 11.03 6.08 14.19
CA ALA A 125 10.17 7.16 13.73
C ALA A 125 9.82 6.91 12.25
N VAL A 126 8.55 7.05 11.89
CA VAL A 126 8.03 6.80 10.53
C VAL A 126 8.34 7.99 9.62
N SER A 127 8.21 9.20 10.14
CA SER A 127 8.47 10.51 9.52
C SER A 127 7.70 10.82 8.23
N ASP A 128 6.72 9.98 7.86
CA ASP A 128 5.79 10.19 6.75
C ASP A 128 4.39 9.62 7.06
N ILE A 129 3.87 9.91 8.25
CA ILE A 129 2.52 9.49 8.66
C ILE A 129 1.47 10.27 7.87
N ALA A 130 0.75 9.57 7.00
CA ALA A 130 -0.32 10.11 6.17
C ALA A 130 -1.36 9.02 5.89
N PRO A 131 -2.60 9.36 5.49
CA PRO A 131 -3.66 8.37 5.25
C PRO A 131 -3.25 7.26 4.27
N SER A 132 -2.49 7.61 3.22
CA SER A 132 -1.99 6.66 2.23
C SER A 132 -0.81 5.80 2.69
N ASN A 133 -0.23 6.07 3.87
CA ASN A 133 0.80 5.24 4.54
C ASN A 133 0.26 4.49 5.77
N ILE A 134 -1.06 4.43 5.93
CA ILE A 134 -1.71 3.63 6.98
C ILE A 134 -2.61 2.59 6.32
N MET A 135 -2.32 1.32 6.58
CA MET A 135 -3.24 0.23 6.26
C MET A 135 -4.06 -0.17 7.49
N MET A 136 -5.24 -0.74 7.24
CA MET A 136 -6.10 -1.29 8.29
C MET A 136 -6.59 -2.69 7.93
N ASP A 137 -6.72 -3.56 8.94
CA ASP A 137 -7.36 -4.86 8.82
C ASP A 137 -8.89 -4.68 8.71
N VAL A 138 -9.35 -4.32 7.51
CA VAL A 138 -10.78 -4.05 7.23
C VAL A 138 -11.62 -5.29 7.06
N GLY A 139 -11.01 -6.48 6.99
CA GLY A 139 -11.76 -7.74 6.80
C GLY A 139 -12.83 -7.94 7.87
N ARG A 140 -12.61 -7.40 9.07
CA ARG A 140 -13.55 -7.44 10.21
C ARG A 140 -14.75 -6.49 10.07
N LEU A 141 -14.71 -5.55 9.13
CA LEU A 141 -15.75 -4.56 8.89
C LEU A 141 -16.64 -4.90 7.70
N HIS A 142 -16.21 -5.84 6.86
CA HIS A 142 -16.97 -6.38 5.73
C HIS A 142 -17.58 -7.74 6.07
N ASN A 143 -18.68 -8.09 5.41
CA ASN A 143 -19.33 -9.40 5.52
C ASN A 143 -18.91 -10.37 4.40
N GLY A 144 -17.95 -10.00 3.55
CA GLY A 144 -17.57 -10.78 2.38
C GLY A 144 -16.29 -10.25 1.72
N PRO A 145 -15.88 -10.84 0.59
CA PRO A 145 -14.70 -10.42 -0.15
C PRO A 145 -14.82 -8.94 -0.59
N PHE A 146 -13.79 -8.18 -0.30
CA PHE A 146 -13.65 -6.78 -0.71
C PHE A 146 -12.37 -6.62 -1.54
N ASN A 147 -12.31 -5.55 -2.33
CA ASN A 147 -11.11 -5.17 -3.04
C ASN A 147 -10.15 -4.44 -2.07
N PRO A 148 -8.90 -4.91 -1.87
CA PRO A 148 -8.01 -4.34 -0.86
C PRO A 148 -7.59 -2.88 -1.10
N PHE A 149 -7.75 -2.37 -2.33
CA PHE A 149 -7.30 -1.04 -2.74
C PHE A 149 -8.48 -0.11 -3.04
N ILE A 150 -9.61 -0.66 -3.49
CA ILE A 150 -10.88 0.06 -3.60
C ILE A 150 -11.86 -0.53 -2.59
N GLN A 151 -11.64 -0.21 -1.31
CA GLN A 151 -12.30 -0.88 -0.18
C GLN A 151 -13.83 -0.76 -0.15
N ASN A 152 -14.40 0.18 -0.91
CA ASN A 152 -15.86 0.32 -1.05
C ASN A 152 -16.48 -0.66 -2.07
N PHE A 153 -15.69 -1.50 -2.72
CA PHE A 153 -16.12 -2.44 -3.75
C PHE A 153 -15.76 -3.88 -3.42
N ALA A 154 -16.57 -4.81 -3.93
CA ALA A 154 -16.24 -6.23 -3.91
C ALA A 154 -14.96 -6.52 -4.72
N SER A 155 -14.34 -7.68 -4.51
CA SER A 155 -13.10 -8.08 -5.21
C SER A 155 -13.24 -8.01 -6.74
N CYS A 156 -14.41 -8.39 -7.27
CA CYS A 156 -14.76 -8.27 -8.70
C CYS A 156 -15.13 -6.85 -9.18
N ARG A 157 -15.10 -5.83 -8.31
CA ARG A 157 -15.51 -4.44 -8.59
C ARG A 157 -16.93 -4.22 -9.12
N LYS A 158 -17.77 -5.25 -9.19
CA LYS A 158 -19.13 -5.17 -9.75
C LYS A 158 -20.12 -4.42 -8.86
N TYR A 159 -20.02 -4.62 -7.55
CA TYR A 159 -20.96 -4.03 -6.59
C TYR A 159 -20.20 -3.40 -5.43
N MET A 160 -20.84 -2.39 -4.85
CA MET A 160 -20.35 -1.80 -3.63
C MET A 160 -20.34 -2.86 -2.52
N ALA A 161 -19.22 -2.94 -1.82
CA ALA A 161 -19.08 -3.69 -0.59
C ALA A 161 -18.89 -2.68 0.55
N PRO A 162 -19.92 -1.90 0.93
CA PRO A 162 -19.75 -0.89 1.97
C PRO A 162 -19.40 -1.54 3.31
N LEU A 163 -18.66 -0.80 4.13
CA LEU A 163 -18.41 -1.19 5.51
C LEU A 163 -19.75 -1.32 6.25
N LYS A 164 -20.06 -2.49 6.79
CA LYS A 164 -21.27 -2.68 7.61
C LYS A 164 -21.06 -2.22 9.05
N LEU A 165 -19.83 -2.25 9.52
CA LEU A 165 -19.46 -1.83 10.87
C LEU A 165 -18.61 -0.57 10.81
N ARG A 166 -18.87 0.35 11.73
CA ARG A 166 -18.00 1.50 11.95
C ARG A 166 -16.73 1.04 12.65
N ARG A 167 -15.63 1.76 12.38
CA ARG A 167 -14.35 1.61 13.08
C ARG A 167 -14.48 1.76 14.61
N SER A 168 -15.50 2.49 15.08
CA SER A 168 -15.84 2.62 16.51
C SER A 168 -16.48 1.38 17.13
N ASN A 169 -17.12 0.53 16.30
CA ASN A 169 -17.92 -0.60 16.79
C ASN A 169 -17.11 -1.89 16.90
N LYS A 170 -15.91 -1.93 16.32
CA LYS A 170 -15.00 -3.08 16.35
C LYS A 170 -13.56 -2.59 16.46
N SER A 171 -12.76 -3.26 17.29
CA SER A 171 -11.31 -3.05 17.30
C SER A 171 -10.71 -3.48 15.96
N VAL A 172 -10.11 -2.52 15.27
CA VAL A 172 -9.40 -2.68 13.99
C VAL A 172 -7.92 -2.46 14.24
N ARG A 173 -7.08 -3.32 13.66
CA ARG A 173 -5.63 -3.12 13.68
C ARG A 173 -5.22 -2.21 12.53
N TYR A 174 -4.35 -1.25 12.83
CA TYR A 174 -3.74 -0.36 11.88
C TYR A 174 -2.25 -0.66 11.78
N TYR A 175 -1.69 -0.45 10.60
CA TYR A 175 -0.29 -0.72 10.29
C TYR A 175 0.28 0.50 9.59
N TYR A 176 1.39 1.03 10.09
CA TYR A 176 2.23 1.92 9.30
C TYR A 176 2.88 1.12 8.18
N ILE A 177 2.88 1.68 6.98
CA ILE A 177 3.53 1.12 5.79
C ILE A 177 4.44 2.17 5.17
N ASP A 178 5.22 1.76 4.16
CA ASP A 178 6.10 2.64 3.39
C ASP A 178 7.16 3.34 4.25
N PHE A 179 8.16 2.56 4.69
CA PHE A 179 9.22 3.02 5.59
C PHE A 179 10.36 3.74 4.85
N GLY A 180 10.12 4.20 3.61
CA GLY A 180 11.13 4.87 2.78
C GLY A 180 11.69 6.14 3.41
N TYR A 181 10.91 6.83 4.25
CA TYR A 181 11.37 8.03 4.97
C TYR A 181 11.64 7.79 6.46
N ALA A 182 11.49 6.56 6.94
CA ALA A 182 11.65 6.25 8.35
C ALA A 182 13.08 6.50 8.83
N LYS A 183 13.21 6.68 10.14
CA LYS A 183 14.45 6.96 10.83
C LYS A 183 14.60 6.01 12.00
N TRP A 184 15.79 5.44 12.15
CA TRP A 184 16.13 4.55 13.23
C TRP A 184 17.45 5.00 13.86
N PHE A 185 17.56 4.81 15.17
CA PHE A 185 18.73 5.23 15.93
C PHE A 185 19.34 4.01 16.60
N ARG A 186 20.59 3.68 16.27
CA ARG A 186 21.26 2.49 16.81
C ARG A 186 21.46 2.54 18.34
N TYR A 187 21.43 3.73 18.92
CA TYR A 187 21.56 3.99 20.36
C TYR A 187 20.60 5.11 20.74
N VAL A 188 20.22 5.20 22.03
CA VAL A 188 19.52 6.36 22.59
C VAL A 188 20.45 7.57 22.51
N GLN A 189 20.45 8.27 21.39
CA GLN A 189 21.21 9.49 21.21
C GLN A 189 20.50 10.63 21.95
N ARG A 190 21.23 11.35 22.81
CA ARG A 190 20.71 12.56 23.49
C ARG A 190 20.36 13.68 22.51
N ASN A 191 21.05 13.74 21.37
CA ASN A 191 20.73 14.65 20.28
C ASN A 191 20.36 13.82 19.04
N ARG A 192 19.06 13.76 18.74
CA ARG A 192 18.47 12.98 17.64
C ARG A 192 17.94 13.86 16.52
N MET A 193 18.42 15.11 16.48
CA MET A 193 17.98 16.08 15.49
C MET A 193 18.54 15.70 14.11
N ILE A 194 17.67 15.67 13.10
CA ILE A 194 18.04 15.35 11.72
C ILE A 194 17.66 16.49 10.78
N LYS A 195 18.26 16.50 9.59
CA LYS A 195 17.89 17.42 8.51
C LYS A 195 17.07 16.67 7.47
N GLY A 196 15.98 17.28 7.01
CA GLY A 196 15.15 16.72 5.96
C GLY A 196 13.89 17.54 5.73
N THR A 197 13.33 17.43 4.52
CA THR A 197 12.16 18.22 4.11
C THR A 197 11.07 17.37 3.46
N ARG A 198 11.31 16.06 3.29
CA ARG A 198 10.40 15.14 2.59
C ARG A 198 9.43 14.49 3.57
N ALA A 199 8.15 14.74 3.35
CA ALA A 199 7.00 14.03 3.92
C ALA A 199 5.75 14.50 3.14
N ARG A 200 4.68 13.70 3.13
CA ARG A 200 3.38 14.06 2.55
C ARG A 200 2.68 15.12 3.39
N GLU A 201 2.71 14.94 4.71
CA GLU A 201 2.28 15.93 5.69
C GLU A 201 3.54 16.46 6.39
N ARG A 202 4.01 17.64 5.98
CA ARG A 202 5.24 18.23 6.53
C ARG A 202 4.93 19.02 7.80
N ALA A 203 5.68 18.75 8.86
CA ALA A 203 5.69 19.61 10.04
C ALA A 203 6.33 20.98 9.71
N PRO A 204 6.01 22.06 10.44
CA PRO A 204 6.54 23.41 10.18
C PRO A 204 8.06 23.45 10.04
N GLU A 205 8.78 22.77 10.92
CA GLU A 205 10.23 22.69 10.93
C GLU A 205 10.81 21.97 9.70
N GLN A 206 10.08 20.99 9.14
CA GLN A 206 10.44 20.33 7.88
C GLN A 206 10.18 21.22 6.66
N VAL A 207 9.14 22.07 6.70
CA VAL A 207 8.84 23.05 5.64
C VAL A 207 9.95 24.09 5.57
N GLU A 208 10.41 24.56 6.73
CA GLU A 208 11.48 25.54 6.86
C GLU A 208 12.89 24.94 6.62
N GLY A 209 13.00 23.62 6.56
CA GLY A 209 14.27 22.91 6.37
C GLY A 209 15.21 22.99 7.57
N GLN A 210 14.64 23.22 8.76
CA GLN A 210 15.36 23.21 10.02
C GLN A 210 15.75 21.79 10.44
N LEU A 211 16.65 21.70 11.42
CA LEU A 211 16.87 20.45 12.13
C LEU A 211 15.63 20.13 12.96
N TYR A 212 15.21 18.86 12.98
CA TYR A 212 14.01 18.43 13.71
C TYR A 212 14.19 17.10 14.41
N ASP A 213 13.37 16.88 15.44
CA ASP A 213 13.23 15.60 16.12
C ASP A 213 12.19 14.75 15.37
N PRO A 214 12.56 13.61 14.76
CA PRO A 214 11.64 12.84 13.93
C PRO A 214 10.47 12.24 14.72
N PHE A 215 10.62 12.02 16.03
CA PHE A 215 9.52 11.55 16.88
C PHE A 215 8.47 12.65 17.10
N MET A 216 8.88 13.91 17.17
CA MET A 216 7.96 15.03 17.31
C MET A 216 7.21 15.30 16.00
N VAL A 217 7.89 15.11 14.87
CA VAL A 217 7.26 15.12 13.55
C VAL A 217 6.17 14.05 13.45
N ASP A 218 6.42 12.82 13.91
CA ASP A 218 5.40 11.76 13.92
C ASP A 218 4.15 12.17 14.72
N VAL A 219 4.34 12.79 15.89
CA VAL A 219 3.23 13.29 16.71
C VAL A 219 2.43 14.37 15.96
N TYR A 220 3.11 15.31 15.30
CA TYR A 220 2.46 16.33 14.49
C TYR A 220 1.65 15.71 13.35
N GLN A 221 2.28 14.83 12.57
CA GLN A 221 1.66 14.19 11.40
C GLN A 221 0.46 13.32 11.80
N LEU A 222 0.58 12.54 12.87
CA LEU A 222 -0.53 11.78 13.42
C LEU A 222 -1.67 12.69 13.88
N GLY A 223 -1.36 13.80 14.55
CA GLY A 223 -2.35 14.80 14.95
C GLY A 223 -3.07 15.42 13.75
N ALA A 224 -2.35 15.75 12.69
CA ALA A 224 -2.91 16.26 11.44
C ALA A 224 -3.85 15.25 10.78
N LEU A 225 -3.46 13.97 10.72
CA LEU A 225 -4.29 12.88 10.21
C LEU A 225 -5.56 12.70 11.03
N ILE A 226 -5.46 12.65 12.36
CA ILE A 226 -6.64 12.52 13.24
C ILE A 226 -7.61 13.67 12.99
N ARG A 227 -7.09 14.90 12.93
CA ARG A 227 -7.88 16.12 12.72
C ARG A 227 -8.61 16.14 11.38
N ARG A 228 -7.97 15.66 10.30
CA ARG A 228 -8.49 15.77 8.94
C ARG A 228 -9.34 14.58 8.52
N ASP A 229 -8.94 13.37 8.90
CA ASP A 229 -9.45 12.13 8.29
C ASP A 229 -10.26 11.25 9.25
N LEU A 230 -10.12 11.46 10.56
CA LEU A 230 -10.81 10.66 11.58
C LEU A 230 -11.89 11.43 12.34
N ILE A 231 -11.74 12.74 12.50
CA ILE A 231 -12.75 13.59 13.12
C ILE A 231 -13.72 14.07 12.03
N PRO A 232 -15.02 13.69 12.08
CA PRO A 232 -16.01 14.20 11.16
C PRO A 232 -16.13 15.72 11.31
N LEU A 233 -15.96 16.45 10.22
CA LEU A 233 -16.26 17.88 10.22
C LEU A 233 -17.78 18.09 10.34
N PRO A 234 -18.25 19.12 11.06
CA PRO A 234 -19.66 19.49 11.07
C PRO A 234 -20.15 19.75 9.65
N LEU A 235 -21.36 19.31 9.31
CA LEU A 235 -21.98 19.48 7.99
C LEU A 235 -21.95 20.95 7.47
N SER A 236 -21.86 21.93 8.38
CA SER A 236 -21.76 23.36 8.06
C SER A 236 -20.42 23.81 7.47
N SER A 237 -19.41 22.93 7.42
CA SER A 237 -18.07 23.23 6.90
C SER A 237 -17.74 22.53 5.57
N ILE A 238 -18.67 21.73 5.04
CA ILE A 238 -18.61 21.22 3.67
C ILE A 238 -19.24 22.30 2.78
N SER A 239 -18.42 23.19 2.22
CA SER A 239 -18.85 23.99 1.08
C SER A 239 -19.17 23.02 -0.06
N SER A 240 -20.42 22.97 -0.51
CA SER A 240 -20.81 22.24 -1.71
C SER A 240 -19.84 22.56 -2.85
N PRO A 241 -19.34 21.58 -3.61
CA PRO A 241 -18.67 21.90 -4.87
C PRO A 241 -19.67 22.68 -5.75
N PRO A 242 -19.21 23.65 -6.55
CA PRO A 242 -20.09 24.34 -7.48
C PRO A 242 -20.55 23.32 -8.52
N TYR A 243 -21.75 22.78 -8.35
CA TYR A 243 -22.49 22.20 -9.45
C TYR A 243 -22.84 23.36 -10.38
N SER A 244 -22.11 23.50 -11.49
CA SER A 244 -22.64 24.22 -12.64
C SER A 244 -23.74 23.35 -13.23
N GLU A 245 -24.99 23.72 -12.97
CA GLU A 245 -26.07 23.49 -13.92
C GLU A 245 -25.66 24.10 -15.29
N HIS A 246 -26.18 23.52 -16.37
CA HIS A 246 -25.94 23.78 -17.81
C HIS A 246 -24.97 22.80 -18.49
N ASP A 247 -25.36 21.94 -19.44
CA ASP A 247 -26.64 21.71 -20.15
C ASP A 247 -26.61 20.30 -20.80
N PRO A 248 -27.79 19.67 -21.07
CA PRO A 248 -27.97 18.57 -22.03
C PRO A 248 -28.33 19.10 -23.44
N PRO A 249 -28.51 18.27 -24.50
CA PRO A 249 -28.21 16.85 -24.67
C PRO A 249 -26.96 16.55 -25.52
#